data_AF-A0A9E5HJ04-F1
#
_entry.id   AF-A0A9E5HJ04-F1
#
_cell.length_a   1.000
_cell.length_b   1.000
_cell.length_c   1.000
_cell.angle_alpha   90.00
_cell.angle_beta   90.00
_cell.angle_gamma   90.00
#
_symmetry.space_group_name_H-M   'P 1'
#
loop_
_entity.id
_entity.type
_entity.pdbx_description
1 polymer ?
#
loop_
_entity_poly.entity_id
_entity_poly.type
_entity_poly.pdbx_seq_one_letter_code
_entity_poly.pdbx_strand_id
1 'polypeptide(L)'
;MRTSTAHSPRFALSLSFGGIGLEEYSKGASSKIAEAIFNKDDFDQRMSELSRKAEAMSGDGLCVALIIPNEQIKFVSVTCPDDADPITINEHILRTMDAATPYSVD
;
A
#
# COMPACT_ATOMS: atom_id res chain seq x y z
N MET A 1 -3.45 26.45 4.55
CA MET A 1 -4.66 25.81 3.99
C MET A 1 -4.25 25.14 2.67
N ARG A 2 -3.90 23.85 2.70
CA ARG A 2 -3.51 23.09 1.50
C ARG A 2 -4.77 22.38 0.99
N THR A 3 -5.36 22.88 -0.08
CA THR A 3 -6.44 22.19 -0.79
C THR A 3 -5.82 21.08 -1.65
N SER A 4 -5.66 19.88 -1.10
CA SER A 4 -5.48 18.69 -1.93
C SER A 4 -6.86 18.23 -2.37
N THR A 5 -7.32 18.67 -3.53
CA THR A 5 -8.27 17.90 -4.33
C THR A 5 -7.53 16.68 -4.89
N ALA A 6 -7.11 15.77 -4.01
CA ALA A 6 -6.66 14.46 -4.44
C ALA A 6 -7.91 13.72 -4.90
N HIS A 7 -8.12 13.67 -6.21
CA HIS A 7 -9.10 12.76 -6.80
C HIS A 7 -8.76 11.36 -6.28
N SER A 8 -9.70 10.72 -5.55
CA SER A 8 -9.51 9.34 -5.13
C SER A 8 -9.26 8.50 -6.38
N PRO A 9 -8.18 7.69 -6.41
CA PRO A 9 -7.85 6.90 -7.58
C PRO A 9 -9.03 5.99 -7.92
N ARG A 10 -9.26 5.78 -9.22
CA ARG A 10 -10.37 4.91 -9.66
C ARG A 10 -10.12 3.45 -9.32
N PHE A 11 -8.85 3.04 -9.34
CA PHE A 11 -8.42 1.66 -9.16
C PHE A 11 -7.55 1.52 -7.91
N ALA A 12 -7.46 0.30 -7.40
CA ALA A 12 -6.52 -0.08 -6.36
C ALA A 12 -5.77 -1.36 -6.74
N LEU A 13 -4.51 -1.44 -6.33
CA LEU A 13 -3.75 -2.68 -6.25
C LEU A 13 -3.89 -3.23 -4.83
N SER A 14 -4.49 -4.41 -4.72
CA SER A 14 -4.73 -5.12 -3.46
C SER A 14 -3.66 -6.19 -3.26
N LEU A 15 -2.88 -6.04 -2.20
CA LEU A 15 -1.80 -6.96 -1.86
C LEU A 15 -2.34 -8.08 -0.99
N SER A 16 -1.84 -9.29 -1.20
CA SER A 16 -2.13 -10.45 -0.37
C SER A 16 -0.90 -11.34 -0.25
N PHE A 17 -0.98 -12.40 0.55
CA PHE A 17 0.08 -13.41 0.59
C PHE A 17 0.15 -14.26 -0.69
N GLY A 18 -0.91 -14.28 -1.50
CA GLY A 18 -1.02 -15.13 -2.69
C GLY A 18 -0.78 -14.40 -4.00
N GLY A 19 -0.78 -13.07 -4.01
CA GLY A 19 -0.67 -12.29 -5.24
C GLY A 19 -1.10 -10.83 -5.10
N ILE A 20 -1.15 -10.16 -6.25
CA ILE A 20 -1.56 -8.75 -6.40
C ILE A 20 -2.82 -8.70 -7.26
N GLY A 21 -3.90 -8.14 -6.72
CA GLY A 21 -5.16 -7.91 -7.43
C GLY A 21 -5.30 -6.47 -7.92
N LEU A 22 -5.92 -6.28 -9.08
CA LEU A 22 -6.43 -4.98 -9.54
C LEU A 22 -7.93 -4.91 -9.21
N GLU A 23 -8.37 -3.83 -8.58
CA GLU A 23 -9.76 -3.65 -8.13
C GLU A 23 -10.32 -2.27 -8.50
N GLU A 24 -11.64 -2.16 -8.69
CA GLU A 24 -12.31 -0.86 -8.83
C GLU A 24 -12.56 -0.24 -7.43
N TYR A 25 -11.87 0.87 -7.13
CA TYR A 25 -11.81 1.49 -5.79
C TYR A 25 -12.87 2.57 -5.58
N SER A 26 -13.32 3.25 -6.65
CA SER A 26 -14.14 4.47 -6.54
C SER A 26 -15.62 4.25 -6.14
N LYS A 27 -16.09 3.02 -5.91
CA LYS A 27 -17.52 2.71 -5.70
C LYS A 27 -17.89 1.98 -4.40
N GLY A 28 -17.05 2.05 -3.36
CA GLY A 28 -17.39 1.59 -2.01
C GLY A 28 -17.35 0.07 -1.80
N ALA A 29 -17.68 -0.74 -2.81
CA ALA A 29 -17.40 -2.17 -2.83
C ALA A 29 -16.28 -2.46 -3.85
N SER A 30 -15.10 -2.81 -3.34
CA SER A 30 -13.97 -3.16 -4.19
C SER A 30 -14.27 -4.44 -4.96
N SER A 31 -14.29 -4.36 -6.28
CA SER A 31 -14.54 -5.52 -7.15
C SER A 31 -13.24 -5.88 -7.87
N LYS A 32 -12.75 -7.10 -7.65
CA LYS A 32 -11.52 -7.61 -8.30
C LYS A 32 -11.74 -7.73 -9.81
N ILE A 33 -10.94 -7.00 -10.58
CA ILE A 33 -10.92 -6.98 -12.05
C ILE A 33 -10.02 -8.11 -12.58
N ALA A 34 -8.85 -8.28 -11.99
CA ALA A 34 -7.85 -9.27 -12.38
C ALA A 34 -6.81 -9.47 -11.26
N GLU A 35 -6.00 -10.52 -11.35
CA GLU A 35 -4.99 -10.84 -10.33
C GLU A 35 -3.75 -11.50 -10.96
N ALA A 36 -2.59 -11.17 -10.40
CA ALA A 36 -1.32 -11.83 -10.64
C ALA A 36 -0.96 -12.65 -9.40
N ILE A 37 -0.94 -13.98 -9.54
CA ILE A 37 -0.68 -14.91 -8.44
C ILE A 37 0.82 -15.13 -8.31
N PHE A 38 1.35 -15.10 -7.09
CA PHE A 38 2.75 -15.39 -6.82
C PHE A 38 3.10 -16.86 -7.13
N ASN A 39 4.38 -17.13 -7.44
CA ASN A 39 4.90 -18.47 -7.76
C ASN A 39 4.30 -19.12 -9.01
N LYS A 40 3.79 -18.32 -9.95
CA LYS A 40 3.49 -18.78 -11.31
C LYS A 40 4.51 -18.24 -12.28
N ASP A 41 4.87 -19.05 -13.26
CA ASP A 41 5.83 -18.68 -14.32
C ASP A 41 5.32 -17.52 -15.18
N ASP A 42 4.02 -17.21 -15.16
CA ASP A 42 3.38 -16.13 -15.91
C ASP A 42 3.20 -14.82 -15.11
N PHE A 43 3.78 -14.69 -13.92
CA PHE A 43 3.57 -13.53 -13.04
C PHE A 43 3.82 -12.17 -13.73
N ASP A 44 4.96 -12.02 -14.42
CA ASP A 44 5.32 -10.76 -15.08
C ASP A 44 4.35 -10.40 -16.21
N GLN A 45 3.90 -11.42 -16.96
CA GLN A 45 2.90 -11.27 -17.99
C GLN A 45 1.56 -10.83 -17.39
N ARG A 46 1.16 -11.42 -16.25
CA ARG A 46 -0.07 -11.03 -15.53
C ARG A 46 0.01 -9.61 -14.99
N MET A 47 1.13 -9.20 -14.40
CA MET A 47 1.33 -7.81 -13.97
C MET A 47 1.20 -6.82 -15.13
N SER A 48 1.78 -7.16 -16.29
CA SER A 48 1.63 -6.36 -17.51
C SER A 48 0.17 -6.27 -17.97
N GLU A 49 -0.60 -7.35 -17.83
CA GLU A 49 -2.05 -7.36 -18.11
C GLU A 49 -2.85 -6.50 -17.14
N LEU A 50 -2.48 -6.47 -15.85
CA LEU A 50 -3.13 -5.58 -14.87
C LEU A 50 -2.95 -4.11 -15.29
N SER A 51 -1.72 -3.72 -15.63
CA SER A 51 -1.42 -2.35 -16.10
C SER A 51 -2.25 -1.99 -17.34
N ARG A 52 -2.19 -2.82 -18.39
CA ARG A 52 -2.93 -2.58 -19.64
C ARG A 52 -4.45 -2.48 -19.42
N LYS A 53 -5.00 -3.31 -18.54
CA LYS A 53 -6.44 -3.25 -18.19
C LYS A 53 -6.79 -1.94 -17.51
N ALA A 54 -5.98 -1.54 -16.53
CA ALA A 54 -6.22 -0.29 -15.82
C ALA A 54 -6.09 0.92 -16.75
N GLU A 55 -5.07 0.97 -17.63
CA GLU A 55 -4.90 2.02 -18.65
C GLU A 55 -6.07 2.06 -19.64
N ALA A 56 -6.52 0.90 -20.14
CA ALA A 56 -7.67 0.85 -21.05
C ALA A 56 -8.97 1.38 -20.41
N MET A 57 -9.07 1.32 -19.08
CA MET A 57 -10.23 1.81 -18.32
C MET A 57 -10.04 3.24 -17.77
N SER A 58 -8.80 3.69 -17.62
CA SER A 58 -8.40 5.05 -17.23
C SER A 58 -8.24 5.90 -18.48
N GLY A 59 -9.32 6.55 -18.93
CA GLY A 59 -9.31 7.44 -20.08
C GLY A 59 -8.39 8.67 -19.96
N ASP A 60 -7.80 8.90 -18.78
CA ASP A 60 -6.73 9.87 -18.52
C ASP A 60 -5.78 9.25 -17.47
N GLY A 61 -4.48 9.56 -17.54
CA GLY A 61 -3.34 8.96 -16.82
C GLY A 61 -3.61 7.92 -15.70
N LEU A 62 -2.90 6.79 -15.71
CA LEU A 62 -3.09 5.74 -14.71
C LEU A 62 -2.62 6.19 -13.31
N CYS A 63 -3.56 6.30 -12.37
CA CYS A 63 -3.31 6.47 -10.95
C CYS A 63 -4.06 5.37 -10.16
N VAL A 64 -3.35 4.67 -9.29
CA VAL A 64 -3.88 3.54 -8.50
C VAL A 64 -3.59 3.74 -7.01
N ALA A 65 -4.54 3.40 -6.15
CA ALA A 65 -4.30 3.23 -4.73
C ALA A 65 -3.56 1.92 -4.46
N LEU A 66 -2.90 1.82 -3.30
CA LEU A 66 -2.32 0.58 -2.79
C LEU A 66 -3.07 0.16 -1.53
N ILE A 67 -3.63 -1.04 -1.52
CA ILE A 67 -4.27 -1.64 -0.35
C ILE A 67 -3.31 -2.68 0.20
N ILE A 68 -2.78 -2.40 1.40
CA ILE A 68 -1.90 -3.30 2.14
C ILE A 68 -2.75 -3.98 3.21
N PRO A 69 -2.75 -5.32 3.30
CA PRO A 69 -3.52 -6.04 4.31
C PRO A 69 -2.93 -5.79 5.69
N ASN A 70 -3.79 -5.64 6.71
CA ASN A 70 -3.36 -5.36 8.07
C ASN A 70 -2.44 -6.46 8.62
N GLU A 71 -2.61 -7.70 8.17
CA GLU A 71 -1.76 -8.84 8.51
C GLU A 71 -0.30 -8.69 8.04
N GLN A 72 -0.04 -7.78 7.09
CA GLN A 72 1.30 -7.43 6.62
C GLN A 72 1.85 -6.14 7.26
N ILE A 73 1.08 -5.49 8.14
CA ILE A 73 1.50 -4.27 8.84
C ILE A 73 1.60 -4.56 10.34
N LYS A 74 2.79 -4.39 10.91
CA LYS A 74 2.97 -4.45 12.35
C LYS A 74 2.64 -3.09 12.97
N PHE A 75 1.56 -3.03 13.74
CA PHE A 75 1.20 -1.86 14.53
C PHE A 75 1.81 -1.95 15.93
N VAL A 76 2.54 -0.91 16.34
CA VAL A 76 3.18 -0.83 17.67
C VAL A 76 2.86 0.52 18.29
N SER A 77 2.48 0.51 19.56
CA SER A 77 2.35 1.73 20.36
C SER A 77 3.61 1.93 21.18
N VAL A 78 4.19 3.12 21.08
CA VAL A 78 5.40 3.50 21.82
C VAL A 78 5.02 4.58 22.82
N THR A 79 5.32 4.37 24.09
CA THR A 79 5.07 5.37 25.14
C THR A 79 6.20 6.39 25.15
N CYS A 80 5.88 7.67 25.02
CA CYS A 80 6.83 8.77 25.18
C CYS A 80 6.46 9.63 26.39
N PRO A 81 7.45 10.26 27.05
CA PRO A 81 7.20 11.32 28.02
C PRO A 81 6.47 12.50 27.38
N ASP A 82 5.57 13.15 28.13
CA ASP A 82 4.75 14.27 27.64
C ASP A 82 5.58 15.52 27.25
N ASP A 83 6.80 15.64 27.78
CA ASP A 83 7.72 16.76 27.59
C ASP A 83 8.88 16.46 26.62
N ALA A 84 8.87 15.28 25.98
CA ALA A 84 9.91 14.91 25.02
C ALA A 84 9.84 15.79 23.75
N ASP A 85 10.99 16.27 23.28
CA ASP A 85 11.07 17.02 22.05
C ASP A 85 10.92 16.09 20.81
N PRO A 86 10.58 16.63 19.63
CA PRO A 86 10.34 15.83 18.42
C PRO A 86 11.54 14.97 17.97
N ILE A 87 12.77 15.40 18.24
CA ILE A 87 13.99 14.66 17.87
C ILE A 87 14.09 13.44 18.78
N THR A 88 13.95 13.62 20.09
CA THR A 88 13.94 12.53 21.08
C THR A 88 12.83 11.51 20.79
N ILE A 89 11.63 11.96 20.41
CA ILE A 89 10.53 11.07 20.01
C ILE A 89 10.91 10.24 18.78
N ASN A 90 11.48 10.86 17.74
CA ASN A 90 11.85 10.16 16.53
C ASN A 90 12.96 9.12 16.78
N GLU A 91 13.98 9.46 17.56
CA GLU A 91 15.02 8.52 17.98
C GLU A 91 14.43 7.32 18.76
N HIS A 92 13.45 7.58 19.63
CA HIS A 92 12.79 6.53 20.41
C HIS A 92 11.94 5.60 19.52
N ILE A 93 11.24 6.15 18.53
CA ILE A 93 10.51 5.38 17.51
C ILE A 93 11.47 4.50 16.71
N LEU A 94 12.56 5.06 16.18
CA LEU A 94 13.53 4.32 15.36
C LEU A 94 14.15 3.16 16.14
N ARG A 95 14.57 3.38 17.39
CA ARG A 95 15.09 2.31 18.26
C ARG A 95 14.07 1.22 18.52
N THR A 96 12.81 1.60 18.75
CA THR A 96 11.74 0.64 18.99
C THR A 96 11.43 -0.17 17.73
N MET A 97 11.45 0.48 16.56
CA MET A 97 11.24 -0.18 15.27
C MET A 97 12.35 -1.17 14.95
N ASP A 98 13.61 -0.79 15.14
CA ASP A 98 14.78 -1.66 14.90
C ASP A 98 14.70 -2.96 15.72
N ALA A 99 14.28 -2.87 16.98
CA ALA A 99 14.06 -4.05 17.82
C ALA A 99 12.77 -4.84 17.47
N ALA A 100 11.81 -4.22 16.79
CA ALA A 100 10.49 -4.78 16.54
C ALA A 100 10.33 -5.38 15.13
N THR A 101 11.21 -5.08 14.18
CA THR A 101 11.12 -5.60 12.81
C THR A 101 12.32 -6.49 12.47
N PRO A 102 12.12 -7.58 11.72
CA PRO A 102 13.23 -8.41 11.23
C PRO A 102 14.00 -7.76 10.08
N TYR A 103 13.60 -6.55 9.67
CA TYR A 103 14.20 -5.76 8.60
C TYR A 103 14.93 -4.57 9.21
N SER A 104 16.08 -4.22 8.64
CA SER A 104 16.85 -3.04 9.03
C SER A 104 16.06 -1.75 8.77
N VAL A 105 16.18 -0.78 9.66
CA VAL A 105 15.50 0.53 9.59
C VAL A 105 16.40 1.59 8.90
N ASP A 106 17.30 1.16 8.01
CA ASP A 106 18.24 2.04 7.27
C ASP A 106 17.55 2.84 6.15
#